data_AF-A0A3D8PQC1-F1
#
_entry.id   AF-A0A3D8PQC1-F1
#
_cell.length_a   1.000
_cell.length_b   1.000
_cell.length_c   1.000
_cell.angle_alpha   90.00
_cell.angle_beta   90.00
_cell.angle_gamma   90.00
#
_symmetry.space_group_name_H-M   'P 1'
#
loop_
_entity.id
_entity.type
_entity.pdbx_description
1 polymer ?
#
loop_
_entity_poly.entity_id
_entity_poly.type
_entity_poly.pdbx_seq_one_letter_code
_entity_poly.pdbx_strand_id
1 'polypeptide(L)' 'MTKGYRKFKISFHLIIFVFAIGLILSSIVGFNEVDRALLYLILGILFALESSFGLYKSLNKKHIY' A
#
# COMPACT_ATOMS: atom_id res chain seq x y z
N MET A 1 -8.63 -21.53 -1.65
CA MET A 1 -9.00 -20.10 -1.72
C MET A 1 -10.19 -19.94 -2.66
N THR A 2 -11.34 -19.50 -2.17
CA THR A 2 -12.48 -19.19 -3.02
C THR A 2 -12.18 -17.96 -3.90
N LYS A 3 -12.74 -17.90 -5.12
CA LYS A 3 -12.51 -16.77 -6.05
C LYS A 3 -12.85 -15.40 -5.41
N GLY A 4 -13.85 -15.36 -4.52
CA GLY A 4 -14.25 -14.16 -3.78
C GLY A 4 -13.18 -13.65 -2.81
N TYR A 5 -12.57 -14.53 -2.02
CA TYR A 5 -11.50 -14.16 -1.08
C TYR A 5 -10.28 -13.56 -1.80
N ARG A 6 -9.94 -14.09 -2.97
CA ARG A 6 -8.84 -13.56 -3.80
C ARG A 6 -9.15 -12.15 -4.34
N LYS A 7 -10.38 -11.91 -4.81
CA LYS A 7 -10.81 -10.58 -5.28
C LYS A 7 -10.77 -9.56 -4.15
N PHE A 8 -11.32 -9.90 -2.98
CA PHE A 8 -11.28 -9.04 -1.79
C PHE A 8 -9.84 -8.66 -1.42
N LYS A 9 -8.92 -9.64 -1.39
CA LYS A 9 -7.52 -9.39 -1.05
C LYS A 9 -6.85 -8.39 -2.00
N ILE A 10 -7.10 -8.51 -3.30
CA ILE A 10 -6.56 -7.58 -4.30
C ILE A 10 -7.13 -6.18 -4.09
N SER A 11 -8.45 -6.05 -3.92
CA SER A 11 -9.10 -4.76 -3.66
C SER A 11 -8.60 -4.10 -2.37
N PHE A 12 -8.41 -4.88 -1.30
CA PHE A 12 -7.87 -4.39 -0.03
C PHE A 12 -6.46 -3.79 -0.20
N HIS A 13 -5.56 -4.54 -0.84
CA HIS A 13 -4.20 -4.03 -1.11
C HIS A 13 -4.24 -2.77 -1.97
N LEU A 14 -5.14 -2.69 -2.96
CA LEU A 14 -5.28 -1.51 -3.83
C LEU A 14 -5.73 -0.26 -3.06
N ILE A 15 -6.68 -0.40 -2.13
CA ILE A 15 -7.12 0.70 -1.25
C ILE A 15 -5.97 1.17 -0.35
N ILE A 16 -5.27 0.23 0.29
CA ILE A 16 -4.11 0.54 1.14
C ILE A 16 -3.01 1.24 0.35
N PHE A 17 -2.81 0.84 -0.91
CA PHE A 17 -1.81 1.46 -1.79
C PHE A 17 -2.17 2.91 -2.13
N VAL A 18 -3.44 3.19 -2.46
CA VAL A 18 -3.90 4.57 -2.67
C VAL A 18 -3.77 5.41 -1.39
N PHE A 19 -4.08 4.83 -0.24
CA PHE A 19 -3.92 5.51 1.05
C PHE A 19 -2.44 5.83 1.35
N ALA A 20 -1.53 4.90 1.05
CA ALA A 20 -0.09 5.10 1.19
C ALA A 20 0.41 6.26 0.32
N ILE A 21 -0.04 6.36 -0.93
CA ILE A 21 0.27 7.50 -1.81
C ILE A 21 -0.23 8.81 -1.18
N GLY A 22 -1.44 8.82 -0.63
CA GLY A 22 -1.99 9.98 0.08
C GLY A 22 -1.13 10.44 1.26
N LEU A 23 -0.60 9.51 2.05
CA LEU A 23 0.32 9.83 3.15
C LEU A 23 1.65 10.40 2.65
N ILE A 24 2.20 9.85 1.57
CA ILE A 24 3.43 10.38 0.96
C ILE A 24 3.20 11.80 0.44
N LEU A 25 2.10 12.06 -0.27
CA LEU A 25 1.75 13.41 -0.74
C LEU A 25 1.53 14.38 0.43
N SER A 26 0.86 13.94 1.49
CA SER A 26 0.67 14.73 2.72
C SER A 26 2.01 15.11 3.37
N SER A 27 3.00 14.22 3.36
CA SER A 27 4.35 14.52 3.86
C SER A 27 5.05 15.62 3.06
N ILE A 28 4.87 15.64 1.73
CA ILE A 28 5.45 16.65 0.84
C ILE A 28 4.80 18.02 1.08
N VAL A 29 3.47 18.07 1.22
CA VAL A 29 2.74 19.32 1.47
C VAL A 29 2.97 19.85 2.89
N GLY A 30 3.10 18.96 3.87
CA GLY A 30 3.29 19.29 5.29
C GLY A 30 4.75 19.48 5.73
N PHE A 31 5.68 19.71 4.80
CA PHE A 31 7.13 19.77 5.09
C PHE A 31 7.51 20.76 6.20
N ASN A 32 6.70 21.81 6.41
CA ASN A 32 6.91 22.78 7.49
C ASN A 32 6.88 22.15 8.90
N GLU A 33 6.13 21.06 9.09
CA GLU A 33 6.10 20.30 10.34
C GLU A 33 6.84 18.97 10.15
N VAL A 34 8.17 19.04 10.23
CA VAL A 34 9.11 17.94 9.92
C VAL A 34 8.76 16.64 10.64
N ASP A 35 8.42 16.67 11.93
CA ASP A 35 8.06 15.46 12.70
C ASP A 35 6.83 14.74 12.12
N ARG A 36 5.82 15.51 11.73
CA ARG A 36 4.57 14.97 11.18
C ARG A 36 4.78 14.48 9.74
N ALA A 37 5.53 15.22 8.95
CA ALA A 37 5.90 14.84 7.59
C ALA A 37 6.70 13.53 7.57
N LEU A 38 7.68 13.38 8.47
CA LEU A 38 8.52 12.18 8.57
C LEU A 38 7.70 10.96 9.00
N LEU A 39 6.77 11.13 9.96
CA LEU A 39 5.83 10.08 10.36
C LEU A 39 4.96 9.61 9.18
N TYR A 40 4.38 10.54 8.40
CA TYR A 40 3.56 10.22 7.24
C TYR A 40 4.35 9.56 6.12
N LEU A 41 5.61 9.97 5.93
CA LEU A 41 6.50 9.35 4.96
C LEU A 41 6.83 7.90 5.33
N ILE A 42 7.19 7.64 6.60
CA ILE A 42 7.47 6.27 7.09
C ILE A 42 6.23 5.38 6.95
N LEU A 43 5.06 5.85 7.38
CA LEU A 43 3.80 5.10 7.27
C LEU A 43 3.43 4.83 5.82
N GLY A 44 3.59 5.83 4.95
CA GLY A 44 3.35 5.68 3.51
C GLY A 44 4.26 4.62 2.89
N ILE A 45 5.56 4.62 3.20
CA ILE A 45 6.51 3.63 2.69
C ILE A 45 6.16 2.22 3.21
N LEU A 46 5.85 2.07 4.49
CA LEU A 46 5.48 0.78 5.08
C LEU A 46 4.24 0.18 4.40
N PHE A 47 3.17 0.97 4.26
CA PHE A 47 1.95 0.51 3.60
C PHE A 47 2.16 0.23 2.11
N ALA A 48 2.96 1.04 1.42
CA ALA A 48 3.30 0.81 0.02
C ALA A 48 4.07 -0.50 -0.16
N LEU A 49 5.06 -0.79 0.70
CA LEU A 49 5.83 -2.03 0.66
C LEU A 49 4.97 -3.26 0.96
N GLU A 50 4.19 -3.23 2.03
CA GLU A 50 3.31 -4.34 2.42
C GLU A 50 2.29 -4.65 1.31
N SER A 51 1.67 -3.60 0.77
CA SER A 51 0.70 -3.74 -0.31
C SER A 51 1.34 -4.25 -1.60
N SER A 52 2.49 -3.71 -1.99
CA SER A 52 3.21 -4.14 -3.20
C SER A 52 3.65 -5.60 -3.10
N PHE A 53 4.15 -6.03 -1.94
CA PHE A 53 4.53 -7.43 -1.71
C PHE A 53 3.31 -8.36 -1.73
N GLY A 54 2.19 -7.94 -1.12
CA GLY A 54 0.93 -8.67 -1.14
C GLY A 54 0.36 -8.85 -2.55
N LEU A 55 0.39 -7.78 -3.36
CA LEU A 55 0.01 -7.77 -4.77
C LEU A 55 0.94 -8.66 -5.61
N TYR A 56 2.25 -8.49 -5.49
CA TYR A 56 3.24 -9.29 -6.22
C TYR A 56 3.07 -10.79 -5.93
N LYS A 57 2.97 -11.18 -4.66
CA LYS A 57 2.72 -12.58 -4.26
C LYS A 57 1.39 -13.12 -4.82
N SER A 58 0.36 -12.28 -4.86
CA SER A 58 -0.96 -12.67 -5.39
C SER A 58 -0.96 -12.83 -6.92
N LEU A 59 -0.18 -12.02 -7.63
CA LEU A 59 -0.03 -12.09 -9.08
C LEU A 59 0.90 -13.24 -9.49
N ASN A 60 2.01 -13.46 -8.77
CA ASN A 60 2.96 -14.53 -9.07
C ASN A 60 2.34 -15.93 -8.84
N LYS A 61 1.44 -16.07 -7.86
CA LYS A 61 0.62 -17.29 -7.69
C LYS A 61 -0.32 -17.58 -8.86
N LYS A 62 -0.60 -16.59 -9.72
CA LYS A 62 -1.44 -16.74 -10.91
C LYS A 62 -0.66 -17.26 -12.13
N HIS A 63 0.67 -17.30 -12.07
CA HIS A 63 1.55 -17.76 -13.15
C HIS A 63 1.98 -19.25 -13.00
N ILE A 64 1.72 -19.88 -11.85
CA ILE A 64 2.12 -21.27 -11.55
C ILE A 64 0.91 -22.24 -11.63
N TYR A 65 -0.26 -21.77 -12.08
CA TYR A 65 -1.45 -22.61 -12.29
C TYR A 65 -1.97 -22.48 -13.71
#